data_AF-A0A967E2Z8-F1
#
_entry.id   AF-A0A967E2Z8-F1
#
_cell.length_a   1.000
_cell.length_b   1.000
_cell.length_c   1.000
_cell.angle_alpha   90.00
_cell.angle_beta   90.00
_cell.angle_gamma   90.00
#
_symmetry.space_group_name_H-M   'P 1'
#
loop_
_entity.id
_entity.type
_entity.pdbx_description
1 polymer ?
#
loop_
_entity_poly.entity_id
_entity_poly.type
_entity_poly.pdbx_seq_one_letter_code
_entity_poly.pdbx_strand_id
1 'polypeptide(L)'
;MKKTLFTIVIALIAIHTTNAQVGIGTTTPDASAQLEVQSTTKGFLPPRMIAAKRNTISNPAQGLMIYCTNCGSNGEAQLYNGTDWTNMTGDAATDAPSNIYWVEKANDGTNDEFIVRTDLDGNNKVTLVTSEGFAVQNFGSNMQVK
;
A
#
# COMPACT_ATOMS: atom_id res chain seq x y z
N MET A 1 25.10 -32.37 -51.04
CA MET A 1 25.91 -31.96 -49.87
C MET A 1 25.53 -30.57 -49.35
N LYS A 2 25.54 -29.50 -50.15
CA LYS A 2 25.18 -28.13 -49.69
C LYS A 2 23.74 -27.97 -49.17
N LYS A 3 22.76 -28.66 -49.78
CA LYS A 3 21.35 -28.65 -49.34
C LYS A 3 21.15 -29.32 -47.98
N THR A 4 21.82 -30.46 -47.77
CA THR A 4 21.80 -31.23 -46.53
C THR A 4 22.44 -30.44 -45.38
N LEU A 5 23.53 -29.70 -45.66
CA LEU A 5 24.16 -28.82 -44.69
C LEU A 5 23.24 -27.67 -44.25
N PHE A 6 22.50 -27.08 -45.19
CA PHE A 6 21.55 -26.00 -44.91
C PHE A 6 20.40 -26.46 -44.01
N THR A 7 19.89 -27.68 -44.25
CA THR A 7 18.83 -28.28 -43.42
C THR A 7 19.30 -28.55 -41.98
N ILE A 8 20.54 -29.00 -41.79
CA ILE A 8 21.12 -29.26 -40.46
C ILE A 8 21.27 -27.94 -39.67
N VAL A 9 21.73 -26.86 -40.32
CA VAL A 9 21.88 -25.56 -39.66
C VAL A 9 20.54 -25.01 -39.20
N ILE A 10 19.49 -25.10 -40.02
CA ILE A 10 18.13 -24.67 -39.63
C ILE A 10 17.58 -25.54 -38.50
N ALA A 11 17.78 -26.85 -38.56
CA ALA A 11 17.36 -27.76 -37.50
C ALA A 11 18.03 -27.43 -36.16
N LEU A 12 19.35 -27.14 -36.16
CA LEU A 12 20.10 -26.77 -34.95
C LEU A 12 19.61 -25.46 -34.32
N ILE A 13 19.22 -24.47 -35.12
CA ILE A 13 18.68 -23.19 -34.60
C ILE A 13 17.29 -23.41 -33.98
N ALA A 14 16.47 -24.30 -34.54
CA ALA A 14 15.10 -24.56 -34.10
C ALA A 14 14.99 -25.31 -32.75
N ILE A 15 16.08 -25.91 -32.24
CA ILE A 15 16.08 -26.67 -30.96
C ILE A 15 16.41 -25.80 -29.74
N HIS A 16 16.76 -24.52 -29.93
CA HIS A 16 17.11 -23.64 -28.83
C HIS A 16 15.85 -23.04 -28.19
N THR A 17 15.48 -23.51 -27.00
CA THR A 17 14.47 -22.86 -26.16
C THR A 17 15.11 -21.66 -25.46
N THR A 18 14.78 -20.45 -25.91
CA THR A 18 15.17 -19.22 -25.21
C THR A 18 14.21 -18.98 -24.05
N ASN A 19 14.69 -19.07 -22.81
CA ASN A 19 13.89 -18.70 -21.63
C ASN A 19 13.72 -17.17 -21.59
N ALA A 20 12.50 -16.68 -21.40
CA ALA A 20 12.18 -15.25 -21.34
C ALA A 20 12.30 -14.63 -19.93
N GLN A 21 13.03 -15.31 -19.03
CA GLN A 21 13.24 -14.86 -17.65
C GLN A 21 14.17 -13.65 -17.59
N VAL A 22 13.84 -12.70 -16.72
CA VAL A 22 14.62 -11.47 -16.51
C VAL A 22 15.47 -11.62 -15.25
N GLY A 23 16.79 -11.67 -15.41
CA GLY A 23 17.74 -11.58 -14.30
C GLY A 23 18.33 -10.19 -14.22
N ILE A 24 18.29 -9.56 -13.05
CA ILE A 24 19.02 -8.32 -12.76
C ILE A 24 20.08 -8.64 -11.72
N GLY A 25 21.35 -8.58 -12.10
CA GLY A 25 22.47 -8.94 -11.22
C GLY A 25 22.79 -10.43 -11.13
N THR A 26 22.06 -11.28 -11.87
CA THR A 26 22.34 -12.72 -12.04
C THR A 26 22.20 -13.10 -13.52
N THR A 27 23.04 -14.01 -14.00
CA THR A 27 22.93 -14.61 -15.34
C THR A 27 22.16 -15.94 -15.32
N THR A 28 21.92 -16.48 -14.13
CA THR A 28 21.20 -17.74 -13.90
C THR A 28 20.08 -17.48 -12.88
N PRO A 29 18.99 -16.79 -13.26
CA PRO A 29 17.80 -16.69 -12.41
C PRO A 29 17.32 -18.08 -11.98
N ASP A 30 16.73 -18.14 -10.78
CA ASP A 30 16.04 -19.32 -10.30
C ASP A 30 14.98 -19.76 -11.32
N ALA A 31 14.88 -21.08 -11.56
CA ALA A 31 13.97 -21.63 -12.56
C ALA A 31 12.48 -21.36 -12.26
N SER A 32 12.14 -21.03 -11.01
CA SER A 32 10.80 -20.63 -10.61
C SER A 32 10.52 -19.13 -10.78
N ALA A 33 11.53 -18.31 -11.08
CA ALA A 33 11.42 -16.86 -11.18
C ALA A 33 11.32 -16.36 -12.62
N GLN A 34 10.27 -15.60 -12.93
CA GLN A 34 10.23 -14.81 -14.17
C GLN A 34 11.03 -13.51 -14.07
N LEU A 35 11.22 -13.00 -12.85
CA LEU A 35 12.10 -11.89 -12.52
C LEU A 35 12.88 -12.21 -11.25
N GLU A 36 14.21 -12.18 -11.32
CA GLU A 36 15.08 -12.22 -10.15
C GLU A 36 15.95 -10.97 -10.10
N VAL A 37 16.00 -10.33 -8.93
CA VAL A 37 16.91 -9.21 -8.65
C VAL A 37 17.89 -9.65 -7.58
N GLN A 38 19.14 -9.87 -7.98
CA GLN A 38 20.23 -10.28 -7.10
C GLN A 38 21.19 -9.12 -6.85
N SER A 39 21.38 -8.75 -5.59
CA SER A 39 22.37 -7.75 -5.18
C SER A 39 22.75 -7.92 -3.71
N THR A 40 24.00 -7.59 -3.36
CA THR A 40 24.48 -7.53 -1.97
C THR A 40 24.49 -6.11 -1.40
N THR A 41 24.25 -5.09 -2.24
CA THR A 41 24.37 -3.66 -1.86
C THR A 41 23.15 -2.82 -2.21
N LYS A 42 22.20 -3.37 -2.98
CA LYS A 42 20.96 -2.70 -3.40
C LYS A 42 19.75 -3.59 -3.11
N GLY A 43 18.58 -2.98 -3.04
CA GLY A 43 17.30 -3.67 -2.87
C GLY A 43 16.30 -3.30 -3.96
N PHE A 44 15.12 -3.94 -3.89
CA PHE A 44 13.98 -3.55 -4.70
C PHE A 44 13.22 -2.41 -4.01
N LEU A 45 13.02 -1.31 -4.73
CA LEU A 45 12.23 -0.19 -4.26
C LEU A 45 10.86 -0.23 -4.94
N PRO A 46 9.81 -0.80 -4.32
CA PRO A 46 8.47 -0.84 -4.90
C PRO A 46 7.90 0.57 -5.07
N PRO A 47 6.82 0.75 -5.86
CA PRO A 47 6.11 2.03 -5.95
C PRO A 47 5.75 2.59 -4.57
N ARG A 48 6.06 3.87 -4.34
CA ARG A 48 5.83 4.56 -3.06
C ARG A 48 4.71 5.58 -3.18
N MET A 49 3.78 5.57 -2.25
CA MET A 49 2.65 6.51 -2.24
C MET A 49 2.07 6.69 -0.84
N ILE A 50 1.23 7.70 -0.63
CA ILE A 50 0.43 7.83 0.59
C ILE A 50 -0.85 6.99 0.51
N ALA A 51 -1.47 6.69 1.66
CA ALA A 51 -2.71 5.94 1.77
C ALA A 51 -3.82 6.47 0.84
N ALA A 52 -4.01 7.79 0.80
CA ALA A 52 -5.00 8.42 -0.07
C ALA A 52 -4.79 8.06 -1.56
N LYS A 53 -3.54 8.02 -2.05
CA LYS A 53 -3.24 7.63 -3.44
C LYS A 53 -3.40 6.13 -3.66
N ARG A 54 -3.01 5.29 -2.70
CA ARG A 54 -3.26 3.85 -2.73
C ARG A 54 -4.75 3.55 -2.88
N ASN A 55 -5.59 4.27 -2.14
CA ASN A 55 -7.04 4.12 -2.16
C ASN A 55 -7.69 4.57 -3.48
N THR A 56 -6.97 5.31 -4.33
CA THR A 56 -7.43 5.69 -5.68
C THR A 56 -7.12 4.65 -6.76
N ILE A 57 -6.37 3.58 -6.44
CA ILE A 57 -6.08 2.50 -7.39
C ILE A 57 -7.37 1.73 -7.67
N SER A 58 -7.92 1.89 -8.87
CA SER A 58 -9.11 1.15 -9.32
C SER A 58 -8.77 -0.30 -9.67
N ASN A 59 -9.53 -1.26 -9.14
CA ASN A 59 -9.38 -2.70 -9.41
C ASN A 59 -7.92 -3.20 -9.25
N PRO A 60 -7.30 -3.05 -8.06
CA PRO A 60 -5.95 -3.52 -7.84
C PRO A 60 -5.86 -5.02 -8.10
N ALA A 61 -4.81 -5.45 -8.80
CA ALA A 61 -4.56 -6.86 -9.05
C ALA A 61 -4.16 -7.58 -7.76
N GLN A 62 -4.62 -8.81 -7.56
CA GLN A 62 -4.15 -9.66 -6.47
C GLN A 62 -2.63 -9.86 -6.59
N GLY A 63 -1.91 -9.67 -5.48
CA GLY A 63 -0.45 -9.69 -5.42
C GLY A 63 0.22 -8.35 -5.74
N LEU A 64 -0.53 -7.28 -6.01
CA LEU A 64 0.03 -5.94 -6.18
C LEU A 64 0.71 -5.49 -4.88
N MET A 65 1.98 -5.09 -4.97
CA MET A 65 2.79 -4.63 -3.85
C MET A 65 3.13 -3.15 -3.98
N ILE A 66 2.97 -2.42 -2.88
CA ILE A 66 3.33 -1.00 -2.76
C ILE A 66 4.00 -0.74 -1.40
N TYR A 67 4.65 0.40 -1.27
CA TYR A 67 5.07 0.92 0.02
C TYR A 67 4.28 2.20 0.34
N CYS A 68 3.44 2.12 1.37
CA CYS A 68 2.65 3.25 1.84
C CYS A 68 3.49 4.11 2.78
N THR A 69 3.84 5.32 2.37
CA THR A 69 4.83 6.17 3.08
C THR A 69 4.30 6.82 4.34
N ASN A 70 2.98 6.92 4.49
CA ASN A 70 2.35 7.47 5.68
C ASN A 70 1.48 6.45 6.42
N CYS A 71 1.58 5.16 6.12
CA CYS A 71 0.86 4.12 6.84
C CYS A 71 1.66 3.61 8.04
N GLY A 72 1.01 3.41 9.19
CA GLY A 72 1.71 3.06 10.43
C GLY A 72 2.71 4.12 10.89
N SER A 73 3.58 3.79 11.86
CA SER A 73 4.45 4.80 12.49
C SER A 73 5.57 5.32 11.57
N ASN A 74 6.06 4.51 10.62
CA ASN A 74 7.23 4.82 9.79
C ASN A 74 7.04 4.50 8.30
N GLY A 75 5.80 4.27 7.85
CA GLY A 75 5.51 3.67 6.55
C GLY A 75 5.42 2.16 6.60
N GLU A 76 4.69 1.57 5.67
CA GLU A 76 4.37 0.14 5.66
C GLU A 76 4.37 -0.43 4.24
N ALA A 77 5.05 -1.56 4.06
CA ALA A 77 4.92 -2.36 2.83
C ALA A 77 3.60 -3.12 2.86
N GLN A 78 2.82 -2.98 1.79
CA GLN A 78 1.48 -3.52 1.70
C GLN A 78 1.30 -4.33 0.42
N LEU A 79 0.49 -5.38 0.53
CA LEU A 79 0.12 -6.27 -0.56
C LEU A 79 -1.40 -6.29 -0.67
N TYR A 80 -1.91 -6.24 -1.89
CA TYR A 80 -3.33 -6.44 -2.13
C TYR A 80 -3.62 -7.95 -2.26
N ASN A 81 -4.42 -8.51 -1.36
CA ASN A 81 -4.69 -9.95 -1.33
C ASN A 81 -5.83 -10.38 -2.27
N GLY A 82 -6.39 -9.46 -3.04
CA GLY A 82 -7.55 -9.67 -3.91
C GLY A 82 -8.86 -9.14 -3.33
N THR A 83 -8.90 -8.82 -2.04
CA THR A 83 -10.04 -8.19 -1.35
C THR A 83 -9.61 -6.91 -0.65
N ASP A 84 -8.57 -7.00 0.17
CA ASP A 84 -8.08 -5.91 1.03
C ASP A 84 -6.56 -5.73 0.90
N TRP A 85 -6.09 -4.57 1.37
CA TRP A 85 -4.67 -4.33 1.60
C TRP A 85 -4.25 -4.99 2.92
N THR A 86 -3.20 -5.80 2.88
CA THR A 86 -2.60 -6.45 4.04
C THR A 86 -1.15 -6.02 4.20
N ASN A 87 -0.63 -6.10 5.43
CA ASN A 87 0.80 -5.94 5.66
C ASN A 87 1.56 -7.21 5.19
N MET A 88 2.88 -7.21 5.36
CA MET A 88 3.72 -8.36 4.97
C MET A 88 3.60 -9.59 5.89
N THR A 89 3.00 -9.45 7.08
CA THR A 89 2.72 -10.60 7.98
C THR A 89 1.36 -11.25 7.71
N GLY A 90 0.56 -10.67 6.82
CA GLY A 90 -0.77 -11.16 6.46
C GLY A 90 -1.91 -10.57 7.31
N ASP A 91 -1.59 -9.68 8.24
CA ASP A 91 -2.60 -8.93 9.00
C ASP A 91 -3.13 -7.76 8.18
N ALA A 92 -4.21 -7.14 8.66
CA ALA A 92 -4.73 -5.92 8.05
C ALA A 92 -3.63 -4.86 7.92
N ALA A 93 -3.56 -4.23 6.75
CA ALA A 93 -2.66 -3.10 6.53
C ALA A 93 -3.01 -1.94 7.47
N THR A 94 -1.99 -1.29 8.00
CA THR A 94 -2.18 -0.06 8.76
C THR A 94 -2.53 1.06 7.77
N ASP A 95 -3.54 1.87 8.06
CA ASP A 95 -3.81 3.09 7.29
C ASP A 95 -2.96 4.26 7.80
N ALA A 96 -3.17 5.44 7.23
CA ALA A 96 -2.48 6.63 7.72
C ALA A 96 -2.90 6.92 9.18
N PRO A 97 -1.98 7.42 10.02
CA PRO A 97 -2.33 7.78 11.38
C PRO A 97 -3.37 8.90 11.33
N SER A 98 -4.51 8.66 11.98
CA SER A 98 -5.49 9.71 12.23
C SER A 98 -4.87 10.72 13.20
N ASN A 99 -4.49 11.89 12.68
CA ASN A 99 -4.02 13.01 13.47
C ASN A 99 -5.22 13.67 14.18
N ILE A 100 -5.53 13.20 15.38
CA ILE A 100 -6.30 14.02 16.32
C ILE A 100 -5.35 15.12 16.81
N TYR A 101 -5.35 16.26 16.11
CA TYR A 101 -4.62 17.45 16.56
C TYR A 101 -5.24 17.95 17.87
N TRP A 102 -4.38 18.38 18.78
CA TRP A 102 -4.72 18.84 20.12
C TRP A 102 -5.92 19.79 20.16
N VAL A 103 -6.67 19.69 21.25
CA VAL A 103 -7.74 20.59 21.62
C VAL A 103 -7.13 21.95 21.90
N GLU A 104 -7.22 22.87 20.95
CA GLU A 104 -7.06 24.28 21.26
C GLU A 104 -8.38 24.78 21.85
N LYS A 105 -8.33 25.48 22.99
CA LYS A 105 -9.47 26.31 23.38
C LYS A 105 -9.62 27.35 22.28
N ALA A 106 -10.67 27.25 21.47
CA ALA A 106 -11.09 28.37 20.66
C ALA A 106 -11.59 29.44 21.63
N ASN A 107 -10.77 30.46 21.90
CA ASN A 107 -11.20 31.61 22.67
C ASN A 107 -11.97 32.53 21.71
N ASP A 108 -13.24 32.21 21.45
CA ASP A 108 -14.10 32.99 20.55
C ASP A 108 -14.73 34.22 21.22
N GLY A 109 -14.38 34.46 22.49
CA GLY A 109 -14.84 35.61 23.26
C GLY A 109 -16.30 35.54 23.69
N THR A 110 -17.04 34.47 23.39
CA THR A 110 -18.46 34.37 23.79
C THR A 110 -18.90 33.01 24.33
N ASN A 111 -18.29 31.87 24.00
CA ASN A 111 -18.49 30.59 24.71
C ASN A 111 -17.25 29.67 24.58
N ASP A 112 -16.86 28.96 25.64
CA ASP A 112 -15.81 27.92 25.60
C ASP A 112 -16.32 26.74 24.74
N GLU A 113 -16.13 26.76 23.41
CA GLU A 113 -16.47 25.65 22.51
C GLU A 113 -15.26 24.75 22.21
N PHE A 114 -15.47 23.44 22.33
CA PHE A 114 -14.49 22.39 22.05
C PHE A 114 -14.54 21.97 20.58
N ILE A 115 -13.59 22.42 19.77
CA ILE A 115 -13.54 22.11 18.33
C ILE A 115 -12.50 21.00 18.09
N VAL A 116 -12.94 19.82 17.65
CA VAL A 116 -12.05 18.73 17.21
C VAL A 116 -11.88 18.80 15.69
N ARG A 117 -10.66 19.07 15.22
CA ARG A 117 -10.29 18.95 13.81
C ARG A 117 -9.57 17.62 13.60
N THR A 118 -10.18 16.72 12.82
CA THR A 118 -9.56 15.47 12.36
C THR A 118 -9.29 15.59 10.87
N ASP A 119 -8.07 15.30 10.41
CA ASP A 119 -7.85 15.01 8.98
C ASP A 119 -8.44 13.61 8.74
N LEU A 120 -9.56 13.55 8.02
CA LEU A 120 -10.32 12.32 7.84
C LEU A 120 -9.83 11.65 6.56
N ASP A 121 -9.18 10.48 6.69
CA ASP A 121 -8.93 9.59 5.57
C ASP A 121 -10.26 9.10 4.99
N GLY A 122 -10.86 9.81 4.03
CA GLY A 122 -11.91 9.36 3.09
C GLY A 122 -13.23 8.78 3.64
N ASN A 123 -13.30 8.42 4.91
CA ASN A 123 -14.34 7.63 5.56
C ASN A 123 -15.09 8.44 6.64
N ASN A 124 -14.81 9.73 6.76
CA ASN A 124 -15.59 10.74 7.51
C ASN A 124 -16.08 10.34 8.92
N LYS A 125 -15.43 9.39 9.61
CA LYS A 125 -15.89 8.89 10.91
C LYS A 125 -15.05 9.46 12.05
N VAL A 126 -15.57 10.50 12.70
CA VAL A 126 -15.04 11.02 13.97
C VAL A 126 -15.60 10.17 15.11
N THR A 127 -14.74 9.43 15.83
CA THR A 127 -15.14 8.64 17.00
C THR A 127 -14.79 9.43 18.27
N LEU A 128 -15.81 9.94 18.96
CA LEU A 128 -15.66 10.61 20.25
C LEU A 128 -15.83 9.56 21.37
N VAL A 129 -14.78 9.34 22.18
CA VAL A 129 -14.83 8.43 23.34
C VAL A 129 -15.09 9.26 24.59
N THR A 130 -16.15 8.93 25.34
CA THR A 130 -16.47 9.54 26.62
C THR A 130 -16.10 8.61 27.78
N SER A 131 -15.73 9.15 28.93
CA SER A 131 -15.57 8.34 30.15
C SER A 131 -16.94 7.89 30.67
N GLU A 132 -16.98 6.85 31.51
CA GLU A 132 -18.21 6.42 32.16
C GLU A 132 -18.89 7.62 32.86
N GLY A 133 -20.16 7.85 32.55
CA GLY A 133 -20.94 8.98 33.08
C GLY A 133 -21.15 10.16 32.13
N PHE A 134 -20.45 10.23 30.99
CA PHE A 134 -20.67 11.25 29.96
C PHE A 134 -21.25 10.63 28.68
N ALA A 135 -22.26 11.27 28.09
CA ALA A 135 -22.93 10.82 26.86
C ALA A 135 -22.85 11.86 25.76
N VAL A 136 -22.47 11.45 24.54
CA VAL A 136 -22.58 12.28 23.33
C VAL A 136 -24.04 12.26 22.87
N GLN A 137 -24.69 13.43 22.82
CA GLN A 137 -26.05 13.59 22.32
C GLN A 137 -26.06 14.43 21.04
N ASN A 138 -26.84 13.98 20.05
CA ASN A 138 -27.02 14.67 18.78
C ASN A 138 -28.17 15.69 18.90
N PHE A 139 -27.89 16.97 18.67
CA PHE A 139 -28.83 18.08 18.64
C PHE A 139 -28.98 18.63 17.21
N GLY A 140 -29.23 17.76 16.24
CA GLY A 140 -29.39 18.12 14.83
C GLY A 140 -28.03 18.32 14.14
N SER A 141 -27.68 19.56 13.83
CA SER A 141 -26.38 19.88 13.19
C SER A 141 -25.21 19.89 14.17
N ASN A 142 -25.48 19.79 15.48
CA ASN A 142 -24.49 19.88 16.55
C ASN A 142 -24.45 18.60 17.38
N MET A 143 -23.26 18.21 17.86
CA MET A 143 -23.10 17.17 18.88
C MET A 143 -22.58 17.80 20.17
N GLN A 144 -23.16 17.44 21.31
CA GLN A 144 -22.70 17.90 22.62
C GLN A 144 -22.45 16.72 23.56
N VAL A 145 -21.46 16.84 24.45
CA VAL A 145 -21.22 15.89 25.54
C VAL A 145 -21.98 16.39 26.77
N LYS A 146 -22.85 15.54 27.34
CA LYS A 146 -23.58 15.79 28.59
C LYS A 146 -23.05 14.90 29.70
#